data_AF-A0A8G0KWK2-F1
#
_entry.id   AF-A0A8G0KWK2-F1
#
_cell.length_a   1.000
_cell.length_b   1.000
_cell.length_c   1.000
_cell.angle_alpha   90.00
_cell.angle_beta   90.00
_cell.angle_gamma   90.00
#
_symmetry.space_group_name_H-M   'P 1'
#
loop_
_entity.id
_entity.type
_entity.pdbx_description
1 polymer ?
#
loop_
_entity_poly.entity_id
_entity_poly.type
_entity_poly.pdbx_seq_one_letter_code
_entity_poly.pdbx_strand_id
1 'polypeptide(L)'
;MHEVKNFFTIHDPLDELKTRLRKSKSAKIVIINSATYQFKDKEEYFEFANEFKKKKLIIIIAHADGSKPATELERRIMFDAHQKIFCEAYKATNRGRRFNKINTYIIWEEGHKKSTGK
;
A
#
# COMPACT_ATOMS: atom_id res chain seq x y z
N MET A 1 14.24 8.25 12.31
CA MET A 1 13.87 8.70 10.95
C MET A 1 15.14 8.86 10.16
N HIS A 2 15.27 8.15 9.04
CA HIS A 2 16.42 8.25 8.16
C HIS A 2 15.96 8.79 6.81
N GLU A 3 16.70 9.75 6.26
CA GLU A 3 16.48 10.23 4.91
C GLU A 3 17.19 9.28 3.94
N VAL A 4 16.45 8.79 2.93
CA VAL A 4 16.97 7.91 1.89
C VAL A 4 16.50 8.48 0.55
N LYS A 5 17.36 9.28 -0.07
CA LYS A 5 16.97 10.15 -1.19
C LYS A 5 15.71 10.94 -0.78
N ASN A 6 14.81 11.28 -1.70
CA ASN A 6 13.60 12.06 -1.42
C ASN A 6 12.55 11.37 -0.51
N PHE A 7 12.92 10.34 0.25
CA PHE A 7 12.06 9.58 1.15
C PHE A 7 12.57 9.62 2.58
N PHE A 8 11.64 9.51 3.52
CA PHE A 8 11.95 9.29 4.92
C PHE A 8 11.49 7.91 5.36
N THR A 9 12.42 7.10 5.86
CA THR A 9 12.12 5.80 6.46
C THR A 9 12.08 5.93 7.97
N ILE A 10 11.11 5.25 8.56
CA ILE A 10 10.76 5.34 9.99
C ILE A 10 10.19 3.99 10.44
N HIS A 11 10.29 3.73 11.73
CA HIS A 11 9.64 2.61 12.41
C HIS A 11 8.85 3.20 13.58
N ASP A 12 7.79 3.94 13.27
CA ASP A 12 6.94 4.61 14.25
C ASP A 12 5.76 3.68 14.60
N PRO A 13 5.43 3.49 15.90
CA PRO A 13 4.10 3.04 16.29
C PRO A 13 3.02 3.92 15.65
N LEU A 14 1.80 3.38 15.47
CA LEU A 14 0.76 4.08 14.74
C LEU A 14 0.44 5.47 15.33
N ASP A 15 0.40 5.62 16.65
CA ASP A 15 0.11 6.91 17.29
C ASP A 15 1.18 7.98 17.05
N GLU A 16 2.45 7.58 16.98
CA GLU A 16 3.55 8.49 16.64
C GLU A 16 3.46 8.91 15.18
N LEU A 17 3.15 7.96 14.29
CA LEU A 17 2.86 8.23 12.88
C LEU A 17 1.70 9.24 12.75
N LYS A 18 0.57 9.02 13.45
CA LYS A 18 -0.58 9.95 13.45
C LYS A 18 -0.17 11.34 13.93
N THR A 19 0.58 11.42 15.04
CA THR A 19 1.08 12.68 15.59
C THR A 19 1.95 13.44 14.59
N ARG A 20 2.84 12.74 13.89
CA ARG A 20 3.68 13.35 12.85
C ARG A 20 2.86 13.82 11.64
N LEU A 21 1.87 13.04 11.22
CA LEU A 21 0.99 13.37 10.09
C LEU A 21 0.03 14.52 10.37
N ARG A 22 -0.24 14.86 11.64
CA ARG A 22 -1.02 16.03 12.06
C ARG A 22 -0.23 17.35 11.97
N LYS A 23 1.10 17.30 11.99
CA LYS A 23 1.93 18.51 11.89
C LYS A 23 1.71 19.23 10.57
N SER A 24 1.83 20.56 10.61
CA SER A 24 1.86 21.40 9.40
C SER A 24 3.01 20.96 8.49
N LYS A 25 2.81 21.04 7.16
CA LYS A 25 3.77 20.60 6.14
C LYS A 25 4.26 19.16 6.26
N SER A 26 3.52 18.30 6.97
CA SER A 26 3.81 16.86 7.02
C SER A 26 3.67 16.20 5.65
N ALA A 27 4.25 15.00 5.51
CA ALA A 27 4.29 14.24 4.27
C ALA A 27 2.91 14.14 3.59
N LYS A 28 2.89 14.37 2.28
CA LYS A 28 1.68 14.28 1.43
C LYS A 28 1.40 12.86 0.94
N ILE A 29 2.45 12.04 0.86
CA ILE A 29 2.41 10.63 0.50
C ILE A 29 2.89 9.84 1.71
N VAL A 30 2.13 8.82 2.09
CA VAL A 30 2.45 7.93 3.21
C VAL A 30 2.44 6.51 2.67
N ILE A 31 3.54 5.79 2.85
CA ILE A 31 3.67 4.39 2.46
C ILE A 31 3.79 3.57 3.74
N ILE A 32 2.87 2.62 3.93
CA ILE A 32 2.85 1.70 5.07
C ILE A 32 3.25 0.32 4.56
N ASN A 33 4.37 -0.18 5.07
CA ASN A 33 4.93 -1.48 4.71
C ASN A 33 5.12 -2.33 5.98
N SER A 34 4.18 -3.21 6.36
CA SER A 34 2.94 -3.59 5.67
C SER A 34 1.72 -3.46 6.60
N ALA A 35 0.52 -3.68 6.05
CA ALA A 35 -0.75 -3.49 6.77
C ALA A 35 -0.79 -4.18 8.14
N THR A 36 -0.47 -5.48 8.18
CA THR A 36 -0.57 -6.31 9.39
C THR A 36 0.51 -6.01 10.42
N TYR A 37 1.59 -5.31 10.04
CA TYR A 37 2.62 -4.87 10.96
C TYR A 37 2.31 -3.51 11.57
N GLN A 38 1.47 -2.70 10.90
CA GLN A 38 1.13 -1.36 11.36
C GLN A 38 -0.20 -1.30 12.11
N PHE A 39 -1.20 -2.06 11.68
CA PHE A 39 -2.55 -2.02 12.24
C PHE A 39 -2.87 -3.32 12.96
N LYS A 40 -3.43 -3.18 14.15
CA LYS A 40 -3.94 -4.29 14.96
C LYS A 40 -5.18 -4.93 14.34
N ASP A 41 -6.11 -4.10 13.86
CA ASP A 41 -7.39 -4.53 13.29
C ASP A 41 -7.93 -3.55 12.24
N LYS A 42 -9.12 -3.85 11.70
CA LYS A 42 -9.72 -3.05 10.62
C LYS A 42 -10.23 -1.71 11.15
N GLU A 43 -10.67 -1.66 12.40
CA GLU A 43 -11.16 -0.46 13.06
C GLU A 43 -10.04 0.58 13.12
N GLU A 44 -8.86 0.18 13.59
CA GLU A 44 -7.69 1.04 13.68
C GLU A 44 -7.24 1.55 12.29
N TYR A 45 -7.28 0.67 11.27
CA TYR A 45 -7.07 1.08 9.87
C TYR A 45 -8.07 2.14 9.43
N PHE A 46 -9.38 1.93 9.65
CA PHE A 46 -10.41 2.86 9.19
C PHE A 46 -10.33 4.20 9.90
N GLU A 47 -9.98 4.23 11.19
CA GLU A 47 -9.71 5.47 11.92
C GLU A 47 -8.56 6.25 11.27
N PHE A 48 -7.42 5.58 11.06
CA PHE A 48 -6.27 6.19 10.39
C PHE A 48 -6.63 6.68 8.98
N ALA A 49 -7.25 5.83 8.16
CA ALA A 49 -7.60 6.16 6.80
C ALA A 49 -8.59 7.33 6.74
N ASN A 50 -9.65 7.33 7.55
CA ASN A 50 -10.65 8.39 7.57
C ASN A 50 -10.06 9.74 8.01
N GLU A 51 -9.12 9.73 8.94
CA GLU A 51 -8.43 10.93 9.40
C GLU A 51 -7.60 11.56 8.27
N PHE A 52 -6.85 10.76 7.50
CA PHE A 52 -5.82 11.29 6.60
C PHE A 52 -6.14 11.23 5.10
N LYS A 53 -7.00 10.32 4.63
CA LYS A 53 -7.23 10.04 3.19
C LYS A 53 -7.76 11.23 2.39
N LYS A 54 -8.34 12.23 3.05
CA LYS A 54 -8.81 13.47 2.40
C LYS A 54 -7.66 14.44 2.05
N LYS A 55 -6.54 14.37 2.77
CA LYS A 55 -5.42 15.32 2.64
C LYS A 55 -4.12 14.66 2.20
N LYS A 56 -4.06 13.33 2.19
CA LYS A 56 -2.85 12.54 1.95
C LYS A 56 -3.14 11.38 1.02
N LEU A 57 -2.17 11.06 0.16
CA LEU A 57 -2.14 9.80 -0.57
C LEU A 57 -1.58 8.73 0.36
N ILE A 58 -2.37 7.69 0.61
CA ILE A 58 -2.00 6.57 1.47
C ILE A 58 -1.78 5.35 0.56
N ILE A 59 -0.59 4.76 0.64
CA ILE A 59 -0.23 3.52 -0.06
C ILE A 59 0.03 2.47 1.01
N ILE A 60 -0.69 1.36 0.94
CA ILE A 60 -0.57 0.26 1.89
C ILE A 60 -0.10 -0.97 1.14
N ILE A 61 0.98 -1.57 1.63
CA ILE A 61 1.47 -2.85 1.16
C ILE A 61 0.79 -3.93 1.98
N ALA A 62 0.21 -4.90 1.28
CA ALA A 62 -0.45 -6.06 1.84
C ALA A 62 0.18 -7.33 1.26
N HIS A 63 0.30 -8.35 2.07
CA HIS A 63 0.69 -9.68 1.62
C HIS A 63 -0.45 -10.33 0.84
N ALA A 64 -0.09 -11.27 -0.03
CA ALA A 64 -1.04 -12.04 -0.81
C ALA A 64 -0.80 -13.54 -0.61
N ASP A 65 -1.89 -14.30 -0.53
CA ASP A 65 -1.91 -15.74 -0.69
C ASP A 65 -2.56 -16.06 -2.05
N GLY A 66 -1.74 -16.50 -2.99
CA GLY A 66 -2.08 -16.58 -4.40
C GLY A 66 -2.57 -15.23 -4.93
N SER A 67 -3.82 -15.17 -5.39
CA SER A 67 -4.41 -13.97 -6.02
C SER A 67 -5.20 -13.08 -5.06
N LYS A 68 -5.27 -13.43 -3.77
CA LYS A 68 -6.07 -12.75 -2.75
C LYS A 68 -5.18 -12.19 -1.64
N PRO A 69 -5.60 -11.14 -0.92
CA PRO A 69 -4.89 -10.70 0.28
C PRO A 69 -4.79 -11.83 1.31
N ALA A 70 -3.68 -11.89 2.04
CA ALA A 70 -3.38 -12.99 2.96
C ALA A 70 -4.27 -13.00 4.22
N THR A 71 -4.75 -11.83 4.66
CA THR A 71 -5.54 -11.69 5.89
C THR A 71 -6.89 -11.00 5.67
N GLU A 72 -7.80 -11.15 6.65
CA GLU A 72 -9.09 -10.44 6.65
C GLU A 72 -8.92 -8.92 6.69
N LEU A 73 -7.97 -8.41 7.49
CA LEU A 73 -7.63 -6.99 7.55
C LEU A 73 -7.25 -6.46 6.17
N GLU A 74 -6.29 -7.10 5.51
CA GLU A 74 -5.83 -6.69 4.18
C GLU A 74 -6.94 -6.82 3.13
N ARG A 75 -7.83 -7.80 3.26
CA ARG A 75 -9.02 -7.91 2.42
C ARG A 75 -9.96 -6.71 2.61
N ARG A 76 -10.17 -6.24 3.84
CA ARG A 76 -10.98 -5.04 4.13
C ARG A 76 -10.32 -3.78 3.57
N ILE A 77 -9.00 -3.63 3.75
CA ILE A 77 -8.22 -2.53 3.15
C ILE A 77 -8.35 -2.55 1.63
N MET A 78 -8.22 -3.72 0.99
CA MET A 78 -8.42 -3.85 -0.45
C MET A 78 -9.82 -3.44 -0.89
N PHE A 79 -10.86 -3.70 -0.11
CA PHE A 79 -12.22 -3.25 -0.44
C PHE A 79 -12.41 -1.73 -0.31
N ASP A 80 -11.81 -1.10 0.69
CA ASP A 80 -11.83 0.36 0.89
C ASP A 80 -10.95 1.12 -0.13
N ALA A 81 -9.87 0.49 -0.62
CA ALA A 81 -8.90 1.12 -1.50
C ALA A 81 -9.51 1.53 -2.86
N HIS A 82 -9.23 2.77 -3.27
CA HIS A 82 -9.66 3.32 -4.56
C HIS A 82 -8.90 2.72 -5.75
N GLN A 83 -7.63 2.37 -5.57
CA GLN A 83 -6.78 1.69 -6.56
C GLN A 83 -6.19 0.42 -5.94
N LYS A 84 -6.05 -0.63 -6.76
CA LYS A 84 -5.62 -1.96 -6.33
C LYS A 84 -4.60 -2.46 -7.33
N ILE A 85 -3.35 -2.58 -6.90
CA ILE A 85 -2.25 -3.03 -7.74
C ILE A 85 -1.85 -4.40 -7.21
N PHE A 86 -2.01 -5.42 -8.05
CA PHE A 86 -1.57 -6.77 -7.73
C PHE A 86 -0.24 -7.02 -8.43
N CYS A 87 0.79 -7.37 -7.66
CA CYS A 87 2.11 -7.66 -8.19
C CYS A 87 2.36 -9.17 -8.10
N GLU A 88 2.58 -9.81 -9.24
CA GLU A 88 2.98 -11.22 -9.32
C GLU A 88 4.01 -11.38 -10.44
N ALA A 89 4.96 -12.31 -10.27
CA ALA A 89 5.91 -12.66 -11.34
C ALA A 89 6.56 -11.42 -12.00
N TYR A 90 6.99 -10.44 -11.20
CA TYR A 90 7.60 -9.18 -11.66
C TYR A 90 6.72 -8.29 -12.55
N LYS A 91 5.40 -8.46 -12.49
CA LYS A 91 4.40 -7.66 -13.22
C LYS A 91 3.38 -7.07 -12.24
N ALA A 92 3.18 -5.76 -12.32
CA ALA A 92 2.09 -5.06 -11.64
C ALA A 92 0.85 -5.03 -12.54
N THR A 93 -0.31 -5.39 -12.00
CA THR A 93 -1.59 -5.37 -12.71
C THR A 93 -2.58 -4.51 -11.93
N ASN A 94 -3.15 -3.49 -12.58
CA ASN A 94 -4.22 -2.71 -12.00
C ASN A 94 -5.53 -3.51 -12.00
N ARG A 95 -6.04 -3.82 -10.81
CA ARG A 95 -7.32 -4.49 -10.54
C ARG A 95 -8.39 -3.53 -10.01
N GLY A 96 -8.12 -2.22 -10.04
CA GLY A 96 -9.06 -1.17 -9.69
C GLY A 96 -10.10 -0.94 -10.79
N ARG A 97 -11.24 -0.35 -10.42
CA ARG A 97 -12.38 -0.13 -11.34
C ARG A 97 -12.32 1.19 -12.10
N ARG A 98 -11.41 2.10 -11.74
CA ARG A 98 -11.45 3.50 -12.22
C ARG A 98 -11.25 3.63 -13.73
N PHE A 99 -10.40 2.80 -14.33
CA PHE A 99 -9.95 3.02 -15.71
C PHE A 99 -10.60 2.11 -16.75
N ASN A 100 -11.56 1.25 -16.37
CA ASN A 100 -12.25 0.29 -17.27
C ASN A 100 -11.33 -0.52 -18.21
N LYS A 101 -10.04 -0.61 -17.89
CA LYS A 101 -9.00 -1.31 -18.65
C LYS A 101 -8.02 -1.92 -17.65
N ILE A 102 -7.62 -3.16 -17.92
CA ILE A 102 -6.54 -3.80 -17.20
C ILE A 102 -5.24 -3.18 -17.69
N ASN A 103 -4.63 -2.33 -16.87
CA ASN A 103 -3.32 -1.78 -17.15
C ASN A 103 -2.27 -2.63 -16.45
N THR A 104 -1.25 -3.05 -17.18
CA THR A 104 -0.12 -3.81 -16.65
C THR A 104 1.17 -3.03 -16.81
N TYR A 105 2.12 -3.31 -15.92
CA TYR A 105 3.48 -2.78 -15.97
C TYR A 105 4.46 -3.89 -15.60
N ILE A 106 5.43 -4.16 -16.47
CA ILE A 106 6.50 -5.12 -16.18
C ILE A 106 7.56 -4.39 -15.36
N ILE A 107 7.72 -4.80 -14.09
CA ILE A 107 8.67 -4.20 -13.14
C ILE A 107 10.09 -4.63 -13.49
N TRP A 108 10.26 -5.91 -13.83
CA TRP A 108 11.55 -6.47 -14.25
C TRP A 108 11.36 -7.48 -15.37
N GLU A 109 11.83 -7.11 -16.57
CA GLU A 109 11.61 -7.86 -17.81
C GLU A 109 12.24 -9.27 -17.76
N GLU A 110 13.50 -9.37 -17.35
CA GLU A 110 14.21 -10.66 -17.32
C GLU A 110 13.59 -11.64 -16.32
N GLY A 111 13.21 -11.12 -15.13
CA GLY A 111 12.51 -11.92 -14.12
C GLY A 111 11.15 -12.38 -14.63
N HIS A 112 10.40 -11.50 -15.30
CA HIS A 112 9.08 -11.84 -15.83
C HIS A 112 9.16 -12.96 -16.88
N LYS A 113 10.10 -12.86 -17.83
CA LYS A 113 10.35 -13.90 -18.86
C LYS A 113 10.64 -15.26 -18.25
N LYS A 114 11.62 -15.32 -17.33
CA LYS A 114 11.98 -16.54 -16.60
C LYS A 114 10.79 -17.15 -15.85
N SER A 115 10.00 -16.32 -15.17
CA SER A 115 8.85 -16.78 -14.38
C SER A 115 7.67 -17.30 -15.23
N THR A 116 7.56 -16.86 -16.49
CA THR A 116 6.47 -17.23 -17.40
C THR A 116 6.86 -18.30 -18.42
N GLY A 117 8.11 -18.78 -18.37
CA GLY A 117 8.64 -19.80 -19.28
C GLY A 117 8.79 -19.31 -20.73
N LYS A 118 8.93 -17.99 -20.92
CA LYS A 118 9.18 -17.35 -22.23
C LYS A 118 10.61 -16.86 -22.37
#